data_AF-A0A1I2H3Y7-F1
#
_entry.id   AF-A0A1I2H3Y7-F1
#
_cell.length_a   1.000
_cell.length_b   1.000
_cell.length_c   1.000
_cell.angle_alpha   90.00
_cell.angle_beta   90.00
_cell.angle_gamma   90.00
#
_symmetry.space_group_name_H-M   'P 1'
#
loop_
_entity.id
_entity.type
_entity.pdbx_description
1 polymer ?
#
loop_
_entity_poly.entity_id
_entity_poly.type
_entity_poly.pdbx_seq_one_letter_code
_entity_poly.pdbx_strand_id
1 'polypeptide(L)'
;MTDDEQIEYRQLAIEDIDFPAEEFDIVISSLALHYVEQLGGLFYKIHHCLTPSGAFVFSVEHPVFTALARQDWHYGDEGEKLHWPLDDYHREGLRQSRFLEHNVIKYHRRFQPI
;
A
#
# COMPACT_ATOMS: atom_id res chain seq x y z
N MET A 1 11.42 -11.99 -15.90
CA MET A 1 10.05 -12.15 -16.44
C MET A 1 9.97 -13.51 -17.10
N THR A 2 8.78 -14.08 -17.16
CA THR A 2 8.51 -15.35 -17.86
C THR A 2 8.05 -15.08 -19.29
N ASP A 3 8.20 -16.05 -20.19
CA ASP A 3 7.76 -15.98 -21.59
C ASP A 3 6.42 -16.72 -21.80
N ASP A 4 5.62 -16.88 -20.75
CA ASP A 4 4.29 -17.51 -20.83
C ASP A 4 3.30 -16.56 -21.50
N GLU A 5 2.67 -16.99 -22.60
CA GLU A 5 1.73 -16.19 -23.38
C GLU A 5 0.46 -15.80 -22.59
N GLN A 6 0.17 -16.47 -21.48
CA GLN A 6 -0.95 -16.13 -20.59
C GLN A 6 -0.64 -14.99 -19.61
N ILE A 7 0.60 -14.49 -19.58
CA ILE A 7 1.04 -13.46 -18.65
C ILE A 7 1.50 -12.22 -19.42
N GLU A 8 0.69 -11.16 -19.34
CA GLU A 8 1.07 -9.85 -19.88
C GLU A 8 1.69 -8.98 -18.79
N TYR A 9 2.87 -8.43 -19.05
CA TYR A 9 3.50 -7.42 -18.20
C TYR A 9 3.40 -6.05 -18.85
N ARG A 10 2.83 -5.08 -18.13
CA ARG A 10 2.77 -3.68 -18.53
C ARG A 10 3.56 -2.82 -17.54
N GLN A 11 4.32 -1.86 -18.05
CA GLN A 11 5.01 -0.86 -17.22
C GLN A 11 4.16 0.41 -17.13
N LEU A 12 3.55 0.63 -15.96
CA LEU A 12 2.71 1.78 -15.66
C LEU A 12 2.73 2.08 -14.15
N ALA A 13 2.40 3.32 -13.79
CA ALA A 13 2.02 3.63 -12.42
C ALA A 13 0.66 3.00 -12.11
N ILE A 14 0.43 2.61 -10.86
CA ILE A 14 -0.83 1.95 -10.45
C ILE A 14 -2.00 2.95 -10.59
N GLU A 15 -1.73 4.22 -10.38
CA GLU A 15 -2.67 5.33 -10.52
C GLU A 15 -3.18 5.52 -11.95
N ASP A 16 -2.40 5.06 -12.94
CA ASP A 16 -2.66 5.26 -14.36
C ASP A 16 -3.41 4.08 -14.99
N ILE A 17 -3.83 3.07 -14.22
CA ILE A 17 -4.65 1.98 -14.76
C ILE A 17 -5.93 2.54 -15.41
N ASP A 18 -6.28 1.99 -16.57
CA ASP A 18 -7.44 2.39 -17.37
C ASP A 18 -7.94 1.17 -18.17
N PHE A 19 -8.33 0.14 -17.43
CA PHE A 19 -8.83 -1.12 -17.98
C PHE A 19 -10.34 -1.02 -18.27
N PRO A 20 -10.84 -1.67 -19.34
CA PRO A 20 -12.25 -1.87 -19.58
C PRO A 20 -13.07 -2.34 -18.36
N ALA A 21 -14.36 -2.03 -18.40
CA ALA A 21 -15.30 -2.50 -17.39
C ALA A 21 -15.37 -4.02 -17.36
N GLU A 22 -15.48 -4.61 -16.17
CA GLU A 22 -15.73 -6.04 -15.96
C GLU A 22 -14.70 -6.97 -16.66
N GLU A 23 -13.45 -6.54 -16.77
CA GLU A 23 -12.37 -7.32 -17.41
C GLU A 23 -11.77 -8.40 -16.50
N PHE A 24 -11.72 -8.16 -15.18
CA PHE A 24 -11.03 -9.03 -14.24
C PHE A 24 -11.97 -9.66 -13.21
N ASP A 25 -11.79 -10.95 -12.97
CA ASP A 25 -12.42 -11.64 -11.84
C ASP A 25 -11.71 -11.37 -10.52
N ILE A 26 -10.39 -11.17 -10.54
CA ILE A 26 -9.58 -10.94 -9.35
C ILE A 26 -8.53 -9.86 -9.63
N VAL A 27 -8.47 -8.87 -8.75
CA VAL A 27 -7.38 -7.90 -8.67
C VAL A 27 -6.58 -8.15 -7.39
N ILE A 28 -5.26 -8.27 -7.51
CA ILE A 28 -4.36 -8.51 -6.38
C ILE A 28 -3.34 -7.37 -6.27
N SER A 29 -3.14 -6.83 -5.07
CA SER A 29 -2.08 -5.87 -4.79
C SER A 29 -1.30 -6.24 -3.53
N SER A 30 -0.03 -6.62 -3.69
CA SER A 30 0.83 -6.99 -2.56
C SER A 30 1.74 -5.82 -2.18
N LEU A 31 1.56 -5.27 -0.97
CA LEU A 31 2.40 -4.24 -0.37
C LEU A 31 2.71 -3.03 -1.29
N ALA A 32 1.73 -2.58 -2.07
CA ALA A 32 1.91 -1.46 -3.01
C ALA A 32 1.05 -0.23 -2.71
N LEU A 33 -0.18 -0.40 -2.24
CA LEU A 33 -1.16 0.70 -2.15
C LEU A 33 -0.78 1.80 -1.15
N HIS A 34 0.08 1.51 -0.17
CA HIS A 34 0.56 2.53 0.77
C HIS A 34 1.53 3.54 0.14
N TYR A 35 1.94 3.35 -1.11
CA TYR A 35 2.69 4.32 -1.92
C TYR A 35 1.79 5.27 -2.73
N VAL A 36 0.51 4.93 -2.92
CA VAL A 36 -0.44 5.74 -3.70
C VAL A 36 -1.03 6.83 -2.81
N GLU A 37 -1.07 8.08 -3.26
CA GLU A 37 -1.65 9.21 -2.50
C GLU A 37 -3.20 9.22 -2.55
N GLN A 38 -3.77 9.04 -3.73
CA GLN A 38 -5.20 9.18 -3.98
C GLN A 38 -5.91 7.83 -4.11
N LEU A 39 -6.01 7.09 -3.00
CA LEU A 39 -6.60 5.73 -3.00
C LEU A 39 -8.06 5.69 -3.44
N GLY A 40 -8.86 6.72 -3.15
CA GLY A 40 -10.28 6.75 -3.53
C GLY A 40 -10.48 6.63 -5.05
N GLY A 41 -9.66 7.35 -5.84
CA GLY A 41 -9.69 7.27 -7.30
C GLY A 41 -9.24 5.91 -7.82
N LEU A 42 -8.21 5.33 -7.20
CA LEU A 42 -7.74 3.98 -7.55
C LEU A 42 -8.81 2.91 -7.25
N PHE A 43 -9.49 2.98 -6.11
CA PHE A 43 -10.56 2.02 -5.78
C PHE A 43 -11.74 2.11 -6.74
N TYR A 44 -12.08 3.30 -7.23
CA TYR A 44 -13.08 3.43 -8.30
C TYR A 44 -12.65 2.71 -9.58
N LYS A 45 -11.39 2.89 -10.00
CA LYS A 45 -10.83 2.23 -11.18
C LYS A 45 -10.79 0.70 -11.03
N ILE A 46 -10.39 0.20 -9.86
CA ILE A 46 -10.37 -1.23 -9.54
C ILE A 46 -11.80 -1.79 -9.54
N HIS A 47 -12.75 -1.09 -8.92
CA HIS A 47 -14.16 -1.50 -8.96
C HIS A 47 -14.72 -1.50 -10.39
N HIS A 48 -14.31 -0.54 -11.23
CA HIS A 48 -14.75 -0.47 -12.62
C HIS A 48 -14.30 -1.70 -13.43
N CYS A 49 -13.04 -2.10 -13.30
CA CYS A 49 -12.50 -3.23 -14.07
C CYS A 49 -12.82 -4.60 -13.47
N LEU A 50 -13.39 -4.68 -12.26
CA LEU A 50 -13.85 -5.94 -11.68
C LEU A 50 -15.21 -6.36 -12.24
N THR A 51 -15.38 -7.67 -12.46
CA THR A 51 -16.69 -8.25 -12.74
C THR A 51 -17.64 -8.09 -11.53
N PRO A 52 -18.97 -8.19 -11.69
CA PRO A 52 -19.92 -8.01 -10.58
C PRO A 52 -19.74 -8.97 -9.40
N SER A 53 -19.08 -10.12 -9.61
CA SER A 53 -18.74 -11.10 -8.56
C SER A 53 -17.23 -11.19 -8.29
N GLY A 54 -16.47 -10.25 -8.84
CA GLY A 54 -15.02 -10.22 -8.71
C GLY A 54 -14.55 -9.84 -7.32
N ALA A 55 -13.29 -10.16 -7.02
CA ALA A 55 -12.68 -9.90 -5.72
C ALA A 55 -11.46 -8.99 -5.84
N PHE A 56 -11.39 -8.01 -4.95
CA PHE A 56 -10.17 -7.24 -4.72
C PHE A 56 -9.49 -7.72 -3.44
N VAL A 57 -8.25 -8.23 -3.55
CA VAL A 57 -7.46 -8.70 -2.42
C VAL A 57 -6.16 -7.93 -2.36
N PHE A 58 -5.87 -7.29 -1.23
CA PHE A 58 -4.67 -6.49 -1.09
C PHE A 58 -4.02 -6.59 0.28
N SER A 59 -2.74 -6.23 0.33
CA SER A 59 -1.98 -6.04 1.57
C SER A 59 -1.30 -4.67 1.57
N VAL A 60 -1.23 -4.06 2.74
CA VAL A 60 -0.52 -2.79 2.99
C VAL A 60 0.25 -2.89 4.29
N GLU A 61 1.22 -2.00 4.49
CA GLU A 61 1.82 -1.84 5.81
C GLU A 61 0.77 -1.36 6.80
N HIS A 62 0.77 -1.98 7.99
CA HIS A 62 -0.23 -1.69 9.01
C HIS A 62 -0.14 -0.22 9.46
N PRO A 63 -1.26 0.47 9.74
CA PRO A 63 -1.23 1.86 10.21
C PRO A 63 -0.38 2.10 11.48
N VAL A 64 -0.31 1.13 12.40
CA VAL A 64 0.61 1.19 13.57
C VAL A 64 2.08 1.22 13.14
N PHE A 65 2.43 0.57 12.03
CA PHE A 65 3.78 0.58 11.49
C PHE A 65 4.10 1.93 10.84
N THR A 66 3.17 2.48 10.06
CA THR A 66 3.37 3.72 9.29
C THR A 66 3.12 5.01 10.07
N ALA A 67 2.56 4.93 11.28
CA ALA A 67 2.22 6.10 12.09
C ALA A 67 3.42 7.04 12.30
N LEU A 68 4.60 6.48 12.57
CA LEU A 68 5.87 7.20 12.66
C LEU A 68 6.73 6.94 11.42
N ALA A 69 7.32 8.02 10.88
CA ALA A 69 8.20 7.95 9.70
C ALA A 69 9.43 7.04 9.90
N ARG A 70 9.90 6.91 11.14
CA ARG A 70 11.07 6.10 11.51
C ARG A 70 10.86 4.59 11.30
N GLN A 71 9.63 4.10 11.50
CA GLN A 71 9.25 2.68 11.29
C GLN A 71 10.17 1.68 12.00
N ASP A 72 10.48 1.92 13.28
CA ASP A 72 11.47 1.13 14.00
C ASP A 72 11.21 1.14 15.52
N TRP A 73 11.83 0.20 16.25
CA TRP A 73 11.67 0.02 17.69
C TRP A 73 12.24 1.18 18.48
N HIS A 74 11.66 1.52 19.62
CA HIS A 74 12.32 2.38 20.59
C HIS A 74 13.36 1.54 21.34
N TYR A 75 14.61 2.00 21.36
CA TYR A 75 15.73 1.28 21.97
C TYR A 75 16.10 1.90 23.31
N GLY A 76 16.55 1.06 24.24
CA GLY A 76 17.17 1.50 25.50
C GLY A 76 18.65 1.82 25.33
N ASP A 77 19.30 2.16 26.44
CA ASP A 77 20.70 2.60 26.45
C ASP A 77 21.68 1.51 26.00
N GLU A 78 21.31 0.23 26.14
CA GLU A 78 22.12 -0.93 25.74
C GLU A 78 21.74 -1.48 24.35
N GLY A 79 20.83 -0.81 23.62
CA GLY A 79 20.37 -1.21 22.28
C GLY A 79 19.32 -2.31 22.29
N GLU A 80 18.71 -2.62 23.43
CA GLU A 80 17.59 -3.53 23.57
C GLU A 80 16.28 -2.89 23.06
N LYS A 81 15.42 -3.69 22.45
CA LYS A 81 14.10 -3.25 21.98
C LYS A 81 13.14 -3.14 23.16
N LEU A 82 12.74 -1.92 23.52
CA LEU A 82 11.84 -1.70 24.66
C LEU A 82 10.36 -1.78 24.26
N HIS A 83 9.96 -1.07 23.21
CA HIS A 83 8.57 -1.03 22.73
C HIS A 83 8.49 -0.50 21.29
N TRP A 84 7.35 -0.73 20.63
CA TRP A 84 7.03 -0.08 19.36
C TRP A 84 6.40 1.29 19.64
N PRO A 85 7.07 2.41 19.32
CA PRO A 85 6.51 3.72 19.57
C PRO A 85 5.34 3.98 18.62
N LEU A 86 4.25 4.50 19.17
CA LEU A 86 3.06 4.89 18.41
C LEU A 86 2.73 6.35 18.73
N ASP A 87 2.93 7.22 17.76
CA ASP A 87 2.55 8.63 17.81
C ASP A 87 2.08 9.04 16.40
N ASP A 88 1.40 10.18 16.27
CA ASP A 88 0.86 10.70 15.01
C ASP A 88 -0.11 9.77 14.25
N TYR A 89 -0.67 8.75 14.90
CA TYR A 89 -1.54 7.75 14.27
C TYR A 89 -2.80 8.35 13.63
N HIS A 90 -3.34 9.43 14.19
CA HIS A 90 -4.50 10.12 13.62
C HIS A 90 -4.11 11.16 12.56
N ARG A 91 -2.81 11.46 12.41
CA ARG A 91 -2.28 12.44 11.46
C ARG A 91 -1.92 11.72 10.17
N GLU A 92 -2.96 11.47 9.36
CA GLU A 92 -2.81 10.89 8.02
C GLU A 92 -1.96 11.77 7.10
N GLY A 93 -1.37 11.16 6.08
CA GLY A 93 -0.57 11.83 5.07
C GLY A 93 0.85 11.29 4.95
N LEU A 94 1.73 12.12 4.39
CA LEU A 94 3.05 11.71 3.94
C LEU A 94 3.95 11.22 5.09
N ARG A 95 4.73 10.18 4.81
CA ARG A 95 5.83 9.66 5.63
C ARG A 95 7.05 9.45 4.72
N GLN A 96 8.13 10.15 4.99
CA GLN A 96 9.43 9.86 4.39
C GLN A 96 10.12 8.81 5.24
N SER A 97 10.27 7.60 4.71
CA SER A 97 10.86 6.47 5.43
C SER A 97 12.00 5.87 4.62
N ARG A 98 12.90 5.17 5.30
CA ARG A 98 13.99 4.43 4.64
C ARG A 98 13.60 2.98 4.53
N PHE A 99 13.51 2.46 3.31
CA PHE A 99 13.20 1.06 3.01
C PHE A 99 14.29 0.49 2.10
N LEU A 100 14.89 -0.65 2.48
CA LEU A 100 16.02 -1.28 1.76
C LEU A 100 17.10 -0.27 1.35
N GLU A 101 17.49 0.60 2.28
CA GLU A 101 18.46 1.69 2.08
C GLU A 101 18.01 2.86 1.19
N HIS A 102 16.82 2.83 0.61
CA HIS A 102 16.26 3.88 -0.24
C HIS A 102 15.27 4.75 0.53
N ASN A 103 15.24 6.04 0.21
CA ASN A 103 14.20 6.94 0.71
C ASN A 103 12.92 6.72 -0.11
N VAL A 104 11.85 6.32 0.56
CA VAL A 104 10.54 6.10 -0.06
C VAL A 104 9.49 6.99 0.60
N ILE A 105 8.55 7.47 -0.21
CA ILE A 105 7.39 8.20 0.25
C ILE A 105 6.25 7.22 0.43
N LYS A 106 5.73 7.11 1.65
CA LYS A 106 4.52 6.37 1.97
C LYS A 106 3.44 7.33 2.43
N TYR A 107 2.18 6.94 2.28
CA TYR A 107 1.03 7.70 2.76
C TYR A 107 0.38 6.93 3.92
N HIS A 108 0.62 7.41 5.14
CA HIS A 108 0.00 6.89 6.34
C HIS A 108 -1.49 7.19 6.32
N ARG A 109 -2.29 6.15 6.59
CA ARG A 109 -3.74 6.22 6.75
C ARG A 109 -4.10 5.39 7.96
N ARG A 110 -5.00 5.91 8.79
CA ARG A 110 -5.46 5.17 9.96
C ARG A 110 -6.41 4.07 9.52
N PHE A 111 -6.45 2.98 10.29
CA PHE A 111 -7.56 2.05 10.13
C PHE A 111 -8.86 2.73 10.61
N GLN A 112 -9.89 2.71 9.79
CA GLN A 112 -11.25 3.08 10.16
C GLN A 112 -12.17 1.88 9.94
N PRO A 113 -12.85 1.39 10.98
CA PRO A 113 -13.98 0.51 10.77
C PRO A 113 -15.08 1.26 10.02
N ILE A 114 -15.79 0.53 9.15
CA ILE A 114 -17.03 0.97 8.51
C ILE A 114 -18.14 1.06 9.56
#